data_AF-A0A5B7BWF2-F1
#
_entry.id   AF-A0A5B7BWF2-F1
#
_cell.length_a   1.000
_cell.length_b   1.000
_cell.length_c   1.000
_cell.angle_alpha   90.00
_cell.angle_beta   90.00
_cell.angle_gamma   90.00
#
_symmetry.space_group_name_H-M   'P 1'
#
loop_
_entity.id
_entity.type
_entity.pdbx_description
1 polymer ?
#
loop_
_entity_poly.entity_id
_entity_poly.type
_entity_poly.pdbx_seq_one_letter_code
_entity_poly.pdbx_strand_id
1 'polypeptide(L)'
;MVVSGPAVLLVLLILLQMQQLPLTMAATDCPLDLTGSNFTLAASICSNKEDRGKCCRYINAFIAVSIARYANATSNLGVSSDLSEICLSSISETLELYGVARNATAFCGVGTKIPVNYECEGRTTVTQMLQSPKFVDVTENCKVPLTVERSCKK
;
A
#
# COMPACT_ATOMS: atom_id res chain seq x y z
N MET A 1 21.97 -46.71 34.50
CA MET A 1 22.57 -45.71 33.58
C MET A 1 22.02 -44.36 33.97
N VAL A 2 22.82 -43.57 34.69
CA VAL A 2 22.43 -42.23 35.16
C VAL A 2 22.44 -41.32 33.94
N VAL A 3 21.26 -41.02 33.39
CA VAL A 3 21.12 -39.96 32.40
C VAL A 3 21.39 -38.66 33.15
N SER A 4 22.57 -38.11 32.89
CA SER A 4 23.11 -36.94 33.54
C SER A 4 22.11 -35.79 33.50
N GLY A 5 21.60 -35.39 34.68
CA GLY A 5 20.77 -34.19 34.86
C GLY A 5 21.23 -32.94 34.09
N PRO A 6 22.54 -32.65 33.95
CA PRO A 6 22.99 -31.52 33.13
C PRO A 6 22.69 -31.70 31.62
N ALA A 7 22.71 -32.92 31.08
CA ALA A 7 22.43 -33.16 29.66
C ALA A 7 20.95 -32.91 29.32
N VAL A 8 20.05 -33.26 30.24
CA VAL A 8 18.60 -32.99 30.08
C VAL A 8 18.32 -31.48 30.15
N LEU A 9 19.02 -30.77 31.04
CA LEU A 9 18.91 -29.32 31.18
C LEU A 9 19.45 -28.57 29.95
N LEU A 10 20.56 -29.03 29.38
CA LEU A 10 21.13 -28.50 28.14
C LEU A 10 20.19 -28.69 26.94
N VAL A 11 19.57 -29.87 26.81
CA VAL A 11 18.59 -30.12 25.75
C VAL A 11 17.33 -29.24 25.92
N LEU A 12 16.86 -29.04 27.16
CA LEU A 12 15.74 -28.16 27.45
C LEU A 12 16.06 -26.69 27.10
N LEU A 13 17.27 -26.23 27.40
CA LEU A 13 17.73 -24.86 27.09
C LEU A 13 17.87 -24.64 25.57
N ILE A 14 18.34 -25.64 24.82
CA ILE A 14 18.42 -25.59 23.35
C ILE A 14 17.02 -25.57 22.72
N LEU A 15 16.07 -26.36 23.26
CA LEU A 15 14.66 -26.34 22.85
C LEU A 15 13.97 -25.00 23.14
N LEU A 16 14.25 -24.39 24.31
CA LEU A 16 13.77 -23.06 24.68
C LEU A 16 14.35 -21.96 23.79
N GLN A 17 15.62 -22.06 23.38
CA GLN A 17 16.23 -21.13 22.42
C GLN A 17 15.60 -21.24 21.01
N MET A 18 15.20 -22.44 20.59
CA MET A 18 14.48 -22.62 19.31
C MET A 18 13.03 -22.07 19.34
N GLN A 19 12.40 -21.99 20.52
CA GLN A 19 11.11 -21.29 20.71
C GLN A 19 11.25 -19.77 20.83
N GLN A 20 12.46 -19.27 21.04
CA GLN A 20 12.78 -17.83 21.08
C GLN A 20 13.25 -17.28 19.74
N LEU A 21 13.16 -18.06 18.65
CA LEU A 21 13.10 -17.46 17.34
C LEU A 21 11.88 -16.53 17.38
N PRO A 22 12.06 -15.21 17.22
CA PRO A 22 10.91 -14.36 17.04
C PRO A 22 10.25 -14.85 15.75
N LEU A 23 9.16 -15.59 15.87
CA LEU A 23 8.05 -15.53 14.93
C LEU A 23 7.44 -14.12 15.03
N THR A 24 8.28 -13.10 14.83
CA THR A 24 7.90 -11.72 14.55
C THR A 24 8.34 -11.42 13.13
N MET A 25 8.09 -12.38 12.22
CA MET A 25 7.61 -12.03 10.90
C MET A 25 6.08 -12.09 11.00
N ALA A 26 5.49 -11.27 11.87
CA ALA A 26 4.27 -10.63 11.44
C ALA A 26 4.74 -9.81 10.24
N ALA A 27 4.68 -10.40 9.05
CA ALA A 27 4.54 -9.61 7.84
C ALA A 27 3.41 -8.68 8.19
N THR A 28 3.75 -7.44 8.49
CA THR A 28 2.79 -6.40 8.72
C THR A 28 2.20 -6.24 7.34
N ASP A 29 1.07 -6.93 7.12
CA ASP A 29 0.40 -6.97 5.84
C ASP A 29 0.27 -5.53 5.33
N CYS A 30 0.40 -5.35 4.02
CA CYS A 30 0.26 -4.03 3.44
C CYS A 30 -1.09 -3.42 3.87
N PRO A 31 -1.11 -2.24 4.52
CA PRO A 31 -2.36 -1.66 5.02
C PRO A 31 -3.21 -1.03 3.90
N LEU A 32 -2.76 -1.09 2.64
CA LEU A 32 -3.47 -0.54 1.50
C LEU A 32 -4.56 -1.50 1.02
N ASP A 33 -5.80 -1.16 1.36
CA ASP A 33 -6.97 -1.88 0.89
C ASP A 33 -7.38 -1.44 -0.53
N LEU A 34 -7.27 -2.34 -1.50
CA LEU A 34 -7.70 -2.14 -2.89
C LEU A 34 -9.13 -2.64 -3.16
N THR A 35 -9.88 -3.04 -2.14
CA THR A 35 -11.25 -3.54 -2.27
C THR A 35 -12.16 -2.52 -2.94
N GLY A 36 -13.00 -3.00 -3.86
CA GLY A 36 -13.89 -2.17 -4.67
C GLY A 36 -13.26 -1.60 -5.94
N SER A 37 -11.97 -1.87 -6.19
CA SER A 37 -11.33 -1.56 -7.48
C SER A 37 -11.84 -2.49 -8.58
N ASN A 38 -12.12 -1.94 -9.77
CA ASN A 38 -12.54 -2.74 -10.93
C ASN A 38 -11.32 -3.28 -11.68
N PHE A 39 -10.70 -4.34 -11.13
CA PHE A 39 -9.52 -4.95 -11.73
C PHE A 39 -9.80 -5.58 -13.09
N THR A 40 -11.01 -6.10 -13.34
CA THR A 40 -11.40 -6.64 -14.64
C THR A 40 -11.30 -5.57 -15.74
N LEU A 41 -11.80 -4.36 -15.47
CA LEU A 41 -11.67 -3.24 -16.40
C LEU A 41 -10.21 -2.87 -16.62
N ALA A 42 -9.41 -2.76 -15.55
CA ALA A 42 -7.99 -2.47 -15.66
C ALA A 42 -7.25 -3.54 -16.48
N ALA A 43 -7.49 -4.82 -16.24
CA ALA A 43 -6.91 -5.93 -16.99
C ALA A 43 -7.25 -5.87 -18.48
N SER A 44 -8.51 -5.59 -18.81
CA SER A 44 -8.92 -5.44 -20.22
C SER A 44 -8.14 -4.32 -20.94
N ILE A 45 -7.97 -3.18 -20.28
CA ILE A 45 -7.24 -2.01 -20.82
C ILE A 45 -5.73 -2.30 -20.88
N CYS A 46 -5.18 -2.91 -19.83
CA CYS A 46 -3.75 -3.23 -19.73
C CYS A 46 -3.30 -4.34 -20.69
N SER A 47 -4.23 -5.13 -21.24
CA SER A 47 -3.92 -6.14 -22.26
C SER A 47 -3.47 -5.53 -23.60
N ASN A 48 -3.91 -4.30 -23.90
CA ASN A 48 -3.50 -3.59 -25.11
C ASN A 48 -2.25 -2.72 -24.84
N LYS A 49 -1.15 -3.02 -25.56
CA LYS A 49 0.12 -2.30 -25.43
C LYS A 49 0.02 -0.82 -25.79
N GLU A 50 -0.88 -0.45 -26.70
CA GLU A 50 -1.11 0.95 -27.10
C GLU A 50 -1.80 1.77 -26.00
N ASP A 51 -2.54 1.09 -25.12
CA ASP A 51 -3.28 1.71 -24.03
C ASP A 51 -2.47 1.78 -22.71
N ARG A 52 -1.14 1.64 -22.77
CA ARG A 52 -0.26 1.66 -21.58
C ARG A 52 -0.50 2.88 -20.68
N GLY A 53 -0.74 4.05 -21.27
CA GLY A 53 -1.08 5.26 -20.52
C GLY A 53 -2.42 5.15 -19.78
N LYS A 54 -3.45 4.59 -20.41
CA LYS A 54 -4.76 4.33 -19.77
C LYS A 54 -4.62 3.30 -18.66
N CYS A 55 -3.89 2.20 -18.92
CA CYS A 55 -3.59 1.17 -17.93
C CYS A 55 -2.99 1.79 -16.66
N CYS A 56 -1.95 2.63 -16.80
CA CYS A 56 -1.35 3.29 -15.65
C CYS A 56 -2.30 4.27 -14.96
N ARG A 57 -3.20 4.95 -15.69
CA ARG A 57 -4.22 5.81 -15.05
C ARG A 57 -5.14 5.01 -14.13
N TYR A 58 -5.62 3.84 -14.56
CA TYR A 58 -6.48 2.99 -13.74
C TYR A 58 -5.74 2.43 -12.52
N ILE A 59 -4.55 1.87 -12.71
CA ILE A 59 -3.74 1.35 -11.61
C ILE A 59 -3.48 2.45 -10.57
N ASN A 60 -3.00 3.62 -11.02
CA ASN A 60 -2.71 4.73 -10.13
C ASN A 60 -3.95 5.27 -9.41
N ALA A 61 -5.13 5.24 -10.05
CA ALA A 61 -6.39 5.61 -9.41
C ALA A 61 -6.75 4.64 -8.27
N PHE A 62 -6.58 3.33 -8.46
CA PHE A 62 -6.82 2.34 -7.40
C PHE A 62 -5.90 2.57 -6.20
N ILE A 63 -4.61 2.80 -6.45
CA ILE A 63 -3.63 3.10 -5.40
C ILE A 63 -3.98 4.40 -4.68
N ALA A 64 -4.31 5.47 -5.41
CA ALA A 64 -4.67 6.76 -4.81
C ALA A 64 -5.92 6.67 -3.92
N VAL A 65 -6.96 5.95 -4.36
CA VAL A 65 -8.17 5.72 -3.54
C VAL A 65 -7.84 4.94 -2.28
N SER A 66 -7.01 3.90 -2.38
CA SER A 66 -6.58 3.12 -1.21
C SER A 66 -5.77 3.96 -0.22
N ILE A 67 -4.82 4.77 -0.71
CA ILE A 67 -4.05 5.68 0.15
C ILE A 67 -4.96 6.73 0.82
N ALA A 68 -5.94 7.28 0.10
CA ALA A 68 -6.90 8.21 0.69
C ALA A 68 -7.71 7.56 1.83
N ARG A 69 -8.14 6.30 1.65
CA ARG A 69 -8.81 5.53 2.72
C ARG A 69 -7.89 5.28 3.90
N TYR A 70 -6.64 4.89 3.63
CA TYR A 70 -5.63 4.69 4.67
C TYR A 70 -5.37 5.97 5.47
N ALA A 71 -5.24 7.11 4.80
CA ALA A 71 -5.07 8.40 5.44
C ALA A 71 -6.29 8.82 6.24
N ASN A 72 -7.50 8.56 5.75
CA ASN A 72 -8.72 8.81 6.51
C ASN A 72 -8.79 7.96 7.79
N ALA A 73 -8.37 6.69 7.73
CA ALA A 73 -8.42 5.79 8.87
C ALA A 73 -7.30 6.03 9.90
N THR A 74 -6.11 6.44 9.46
CA THR A 74 -4.90 6.49 10.30
C THR A 74 -4.35 7.89 10.52
N SER A 75 -4.87 8.89 9.80
CA SER A 75 -4.26 10.21 9.65
C SER A 75 -2.87 10.24 9.00
N ASN A 76 -2.27 9.11 8.62
CA ASN A 76 -0.99 9.08 7.91
C ASN A 76 -1.20 9.23 6.41
N LEU A 77 -0.48 10.16 5.77
CA LEU A 77 -0.67 10.48 4.36
C LEU A 77 -0.20 9.38 3.41
N GLY A 78 0.71 8.53 3.88
CA GLY A 78 1.26 7.41 3.13
C GLY A 78 1.77 6.33 4.04
N VAL A 79 2.08 5.19 3.44
CA VAL A 79 2.63 4.04 4.14
C VAL A 79 4.08 4.36 4.58
N SER A 80 4.51 3.83 5.72
CA SER A 80 5.90 3.97 6.17
C SER A 80 6.87 3.34 5.16
N SER A 81 8.11 3.83 5.14
CA SER A 81 9.18 3.27 4.29
C SER A 81 9.33 1.76 4.49
N ASP A 82 9.23 1.31 5.73
CA ASP A 82 9.49 -0.08 6.14
C ASP A 82 8.44 -1.05 5.59
N LEU A 83 7.25 -0.56 5.27
CA LEU A 83 6.16 -1.36 4.68
C LEU A 83 6.02 -1.14 3.17
N SER A 84 6.79 -0.21 2.58
CA SER A 84 6.61 0.18 1.18
C SER A 84 6.93 -0.95 0.21
N GLU A 85 7.97 -1.76 0.49
CA GLU A 85 8.34 -2.91 -0.35
C GLU A 85 7.30 -4.02 -0.27
N ILE A 86 6.82 -4.34 0.94
CA ILE A 86 5.76 -5.34 1.17
C ILE A 86 4.49 -4.92 0.44
N CYS A 87 4.12 -3.64 0.53
CA CYS A 87 3.00 -3.09 -0.21
C CYS A 87 3.18 -3.19 -1.72
N LEU A 88 4.36 -2.85 -2.23
CA LEU A 88 4.61 -2.97 -3.66
C LEU A 88 4.52 -4.42 -4.15
N SER A 89 5.00 -5.39 -3.38
CA SER A 89 4.87 -6.82 -3.70
C SER A 89 3.41 -7.25 -3.70
N SER A 90 2.68 -6.97 -2.61
CA SER A 90 1.27 -7.32 -2.45
C SER A 90 0.39 -6.72 -3.56
N ILE A 91 0.63 -5.46 -3.93
CA ILE A 91 -0.05 -4.80 -5.05
C ILE A 91 0.28 -5.50 -6.37
N SER A 92 1.56 -5.83 -6.61
CA SER A 92 1.99 -6.49 -7.85
C SER A 92 1.36 -7.88 -8.00
N GLU A 93 1.30 -8.64 -6.91
CA GLU A 93 0.65 -9.96 -6.84
C GLU A 93 -0.86 -9.85 -7.06
N THR A 94 -1.51 -8.86 -6.43
CA THR A 94 -2.94 -8.59 -6.64
C THR A 94 -3.22 -8.29 -8.10
N LEU A 95 -2.45 -7.40 -8.73
CA LEU A 95 -2.60 -7.06 -10.14
C LEU A 95 -2.43 -8.29 -11.05
N GLU A 96 -1.43 -9.14 -10.78
CA GLU A 96 -1.17 -10.37 -11.51
C GLU A 96 -2.33 -11.37 -11.39
N LEU A 97 -2.88 -11.56 -10.20
CA LEU A 97 -4.05 -12.41 -9.96
C LEU A 97 -5.26 -12.00 -10.80
N TYR A 98 -5.41 -10.71 -11.09
CA TYR A 98 -6.49 -10.18 -11.94
C TYR A 98 -6.11 -10.04 -13.43
N GLY A 99 -4.94 -10.53 -13.86
CA GLY A 99 -4.53 -10.55 -15.26
C GLY A 99 -3.83 -9.28 -15.76
N VAL A 100 -3.37 -8.41 -14.87
CA VAL A 100 -2.47 -7.30 -15.20
C VAL A 100 -1.02 -7.78 -15.03
N ALA A 101 -0.14 -7.47 -15.99
CA ALA A 101 1.26 -7.90 -15.91
C ALA A 101 1.94 -7.44 -14.60
N ARG A 102 2.66 -8.34 -13.93
CA ARG A 102 3.33 -8.07 -12.65
C ARG A 102 4.27 -6.86 -12.70
N ASN A 103 4.92 -6.61 -13.84
CA ASN A 103 5.82 -5.47 -14.04
C ASN A 103 5.09 -4.12 -14.26
N ALA A 104 3.75 -4.10 -14.23
CA ALA A 104 2.95 -2.88 -14.33
C ALA A 104 3.21 -1.90 -13.19
N THR A 105 3.48 -2.39 -11.99
CA THR A 105 3.85 -1.54 -10.86
C THR A 105 5.14 -0.77 -11.12
N ALA A 106 6.12 -1.39 -11.77
CA ALA A 106 7.37 -0.75 -12.18
C ALA A 106 7.12 0.29 -13.29
N PHE A 107 6.50 -0.11 -14.40
CA PHE A 107 6.38 0.79 -15.56
C PHE A 107 5.34 1.90 -15.37
N CYS A 108 4.44 1.79 -14.39
CA CYS A 108 3.49 2.84 -14.00
C CYS A 108 3.97 3.70 -12.82
N GLY A 109 5.15 3.39 -12.26
CA GLY A 109 5.77 4.15 -11.16
C GLY A 109 4.99 4.06 -9.85
N VAL A 110 4.37 2.91 -9.56
CA VAL A 110 3.54 2.71 -8.36
C VAL A 110 4.35 2.82 -7.08
N GLY A 111 5.58 2.27 -7.05
CA GLY A 111 6.40 2.26 -5.84
C GLY A 111 6.66 3.65 -5.25
N THR A 112 6.76 4.67 -6.11
CA THR A 112 6.95 6.05 -5.67
C THR A 112 5.69 6.67 -5.05
N LYS A 113 4.51 6.07 -5.21
CA LYS A 113 3.22 6.60 -4.75
C LYS A 113 2.76 6.01 -3.43
N ILE A 114 3.39 4.92 -2.98
CA ILE A 114 3.06 4.22 -1.74
C ILE A 114 3.52 5.01 -0.50
N PRO A 115 4.79 5.47 -0.43
CA PRO A 115 5.22 6.40 0.60
C PRO A 115 4.85 7.84 0.24
N VAL A 116 4.53 8.65 1.25
CA VAL A 116 4.45 10.11 1.08
C VAL A 116 5.82 10.71 1.35
N ASN A 117 6.55 10.98 0.27
CA ASN A 117 7.82 11.71 0.29
C ASN A 117 7.84 12.89 -0.70
N TYR A 118 6.67 13.38 -1.12
CA TYR A 118 6.60 14.48 -2.07
C TYR A 118 6.37 15.79 -1.34
N GLU A 119 7.42 16.63 -1.27
CA GLU A 119 7.36 18.10 -1.16
C GLU A 119 6.46 18.71 -0.07
N CYS A 120 5.87 17.90 0.82
CA CYS A 120 5.01 18.33 1.91
C CYS A 120 5.84 18.85 3.09
N GLU A 121 7.07 19.31 2.85
CA GLU A 121 8.02 19.81 3.86
C GLU A 121 8.15 18.87 5.08
N GLY A 122 8.14 17.55 4.84
CA GLY A 122 8.23 16.54 5.91
C GLY A 122 6.94 16.30 6.70
N ARG A 123 5.80 16.84 6.27
CA ARG A 123 4.48 16.54 6.85
C ARG A 123 4.04 15.15 6.40
N THR A 124 3.79 14.29 7.38
CA THR A 124 3.41 12.89 7.16
C THR A 124 1.98 12.59 7.60
N THR A 125 1.31 13.54 8.26
CA THR A 125 -0.05 13.38 8.76
C THR A 125 -1.02 14.44 8.24
N VAL A 126 -2.31 14.08 8.17
CA VAL A 126 -3.40 14.99 7.80
C VAL A 126 -3.42 16.21 8.72
N THR A 127 -3.28 16.02 10.03
CA THR A 127 -3.27 17.14 11.00
C THR A 127 -2.14 18.13 10.72
N GLN A 128 -0.94 17.64 10.41
CA GLN A 128 0.18 18.50 10.02
C GLN A 128 -0.10 19.24 8.71
N MET A 129 -0.78 18.61 7.74
CA MET A 129 -1.19 19.30 6.51
C MET A 129 -2.17 20.43 6.78
N LEU A 130 -3.20 20.20 7.61
CA LEU A 130 -4.22 21.21 7.96
C LEU A 130 -3.60 22.45 8.61
N GLN A 131 -2.51 22.29 9.36
CA GLN A 131 -1.79 23.38 10.01
C GLN A 131 -0.85 24.15 9.07
N SER A 132 -0.76 23.77 7.79
CA SER A 132 0.14 24.45 6.86
C SER A 132 -0.33 25.88 6.59
N PRO A 133 0.55 26.89 6.58
CA PRO A 133 0.17 28.31 6.46
C PRO A 133 -0.66 28.68 5.22
N LYS A 134 -0.71 27.82 4.20
CA LYS A 134 -1.46 28.01 2.94
C LYS A 134 -2.48 26.91 2.70
N PHE A 135 -2.80 26.10 3.72
CA PHE A 135 -3.85 25.11 3.60
C PHE A 135 -5.20 25.83 3.47
N VAL A 136 -5.94 25.47 2.43
CA VAL A 136 -7.33 25.88 2.21
C VAL A 136 -8.10 24.59 2.01
N ASP A 137 -9.31 24.51 2.57
CA ASP A 137 -10.13 23.31 2.42
C ASP A 137 -10.34 23.02 0.92
N VAL A 138 -10.03 21.79 0.50
CA VAL A 138 -10.15 21.37 -0.89
C VAL A 138 -11.59 21.51 -1.38
N THR A 139 -12.57 21.35 -0.49
CA THR A 139 -13.99 21.54 -0.80
C THR A 139 -14.33 22.96 -1.22
N GLU A 140 -13.60 23.98 -0.75
CA GLU A 140 -13.77 25.37 -1.18
C GLU A 140 -13.30 25.60 -2.63
N ASN A 141 -12.38 24.75 -3.12
CA ASN A 141 -11.85 24.82 -4.48
C ASN A 141 -12.49 23.82 -5.44
N CYS A 142 -13.12 22.77 -4.92
CA CYS A 142 -13.88 21.80 -5.69
C CYS A 142 -15.24 22.40 -6.12
N LYS A 143 -15.24 23.12 -7.24
CA LYS A 143 -16.44 23.70 -7.87
C LYS A 143 -17.39 22.67 -8.52
N VAL A 144 -17.15 21.37 -8.32
CA VAL A 144 -17.96 20.29 -8.89
C VAL A 144 -18.78 19.67 -7.76
N PRO A 145 -20.12 19.67 -7.84
CA PRO A 145 -20.94 19.01 -6.84
C PRO A 145 -20.61 17.52 -6.79
N LEU A 146 -20.17 17.03 -5.63
CA LEU A 146 -19.86 15.60 -5.40
C LEU A 146 -21.07 14.68 -5.65
N THR A 147 -22.28 15.25 -5.72
CA THR A 147 -23.55 14.57 -5.98
C THR A 147 -23.86 14.36 -7.46
N VAL A 148 -23.11 14.95 -8.40
CA VAL A 148 -23.31 14.72 -9.83
C VAL A 148 -22.41 13.57 -10.27
N GLU A 149 -22.87 12.36 -9.98
CA GLU A 149 -22.41 11.14 -10.64
C GLU A 149 -22.82 11.22 -12.12
N ARG A 150 -22.00 11.84 -12.98
CA ARG A 150 -22.08 11.69 -14.44
C ARG A 150 -20.84 12.24 -15.13
N SER A 151 -20.13 11.31 -15.79
CA SER A 151 -19.02 11.53 -16.72
C SER A 151 -17.74 12.13 -16.15
N CYS A 152 -16.91 11.30 -15.53
CA CYS A 152 -15.46 11.51 -15.64
C CYS A 152 -15.11 11.61 -17.13
N LYS A 153 -14.40 12.66 -17.55
CA LYS A 153 -13.88 12.75 -18.93
C LYS A 153 -13.05 11.50 -19.22
N LYS A 154 -13.38 10.80 -20.32
CA LYS A 154 -12.62 9.65 -20.83
C LYS A 154 -11.22 10.06 -21.28
#